data_AF-A0A376L0Q0-F1
#
_entry.id   AF-A0A376L0Q0-F1
#
_cell.length_a   1.000
_cell.length_b   1.000
_cell.length_c   1.000
_cell.angle_alpha   90.00
_cell.angle_beta   90.00
_cell.angle_gamma   90.00
#
_symmetry.space_group_name_H-M   'P 1'
#
loop_
_entity.id
_entity.type
_entity.pdbx_description
1 polymer ?
#
loop_
_entity_poly.entity_id
_entity_poly.type
_entity_poly.pdbx_seq_one_letter_code
_entity_poly.pdbx_strand_id
1 'polypeptide(L)'
;MEFEERYFREELDYLRQLSKLLATEKPHLARFLAEKDADPDIERLLEGVAFLTGNLRQKIEDEFPELTHGLIKMLWPNYLRPVPAMTLIEYTPDMDKSSVPVLIPRNEQFTTNAGEIRVDEVLPSDAKKEEPPPCTFTLCRDIWLLPVRLGAD
;
A
#
# COMPACT_ATOMS: atom_id res chain seq x y z
N MET A 1 -9.01 -17.15 5.23
CA MET A 1 -8.18 -16.26 6.07
C MET A 1 -7.06 -17.13 6.59
N GLU A 2 -5.84 -16.87 6.13
CA GLU A 2 -4.66 -17.60 6.63
C GLU A 2 -4.37 -17.10 8.05
N PHE A 3 -4.22 -18.03 8.97
CA PHE A 3 -3.86 -17.70 10.34
C PHE A 3 -2.42 -17.22 10.38
N GLU A 4 -2.20 -16.01 10.87
CA GLU A 4 -0.85 -15.49 11.05
C GLU A 4 -0.28 -15.95 12.40
N GLU A 5 0.77 -16.77 12.35
CA GLU A 5 1.45 -17.32 13.54
C GLU A 5 1.95 -16.20 14.49
N ARG A 6 2.17 -15.00 13.95
CA ARG A 6 2.58 -13.83 14.72
C ARG A 6 1.60 -13.50 15.85
N TYR A 7 0.29 -13.45 15.60
CA TYR A 7 -0.69 -13.09 16.63
C TYR A 7 -0.75 -14.14 17.74
N PHE A 8 -0.63 -15.43 17.39
CA PHE A 8 -0.53 -16.50 18.38
C PHE A 8 0.65 -16.31 19.32
N ARG A 9 1.85 -16.09 18.76
CA ARG A 9 3.07 -15.94 19.56
C ARG A 9 3.01 -14.70 20.44
N GLU A 10 2.53 -13.57 19.90
CA GLU A 10 2.33 -12.34 20.66
C GLU A 10 1.36 -12.54 21.84
N GLU A 11 0.21 -13.18 21.59
CA GLU A 11 -0.78 -13.47 22.65
C GLU A 11 -0.25 -14.47 23.69
N LEU A 12 0.48 -15.49 23.26
CA LEU A 12 1.08 -16.48 24.16
C LEU A 12 2.14 -15.83 25.07
N ASP A 13 2.99 -14.98 24.49
CA ASP A 13 4.01 -14.26 25.27
C ASP A 13 3.37 -13.25 26.23
N TYR A 14 2.30 -12.56 25.79
CA TYR A 14 1.51 -11.68 26.64
C TYR A 14 0.89 -12.44 27.83
N LEU A 15 0.25 -13.59 27.57
CA LEU A 15 -0.33 -14.43 28.61
C LEU A 15 0.73 -14.95 29.60
N ARG A 16 1.92 -15.32 29.12
CA ARG A 16 3.04 -15.74 29.99
C ARG A 16 3.57 -14.60 30.85
N GLN A 17 3.67 -13.38 30.31
CA GLN A 17 4.05 -12.20 31.08
C GLN A 17 3.00 -11.88 32.17
N LEU A 18 1.71 -11.91 31.80
CA LEU A 18 0.62 -11.70 32.73
C LEU A 18 0.59 -12.77 33.83
N SER A 19 0.83 -14.03 33.48
CA SER A 19 0.90 -15.15 34.41
C SER A 19 1.99 -14.97 35.46
N LYS A 20 3.16 -14.44 35.06
CA LYS A 20 4.25 -14.10 36.00
C LYS A 20 3.87 -12.98 36.96
N LEU A 21 3.21 -11.93 36.48
CA LEU A 21 2.72 -10.85 37.33
C LEU A 21 1.66 -11.35 38.31
N LEU A 22 0.72 -12.17 37.83
CA LEU A 22 -0.31 -12.74 38.70
C LEU A 22 0.28 -13.67 39.76
N ALA A 23 1.33 -14.42 39.43
CA ALA A 23 2.05 -15.28 40.37
C ALA A 23 2.70 -14.48 41.51
N THR A 24 3.22 -13.27 41.22
CA THR A 24 3.78 -12.38 42.26
C THR A 24 2.72 -11.82 43.20
N GLU A 25 1.51 -11.52 42.70
CA GLU A 25 0.40 -11.03 43.53
C GLU A 25 -0.29 -12.15 44.31
N LYS A 26 -0.40 -13.34 43.69
CA LYS A 26 -1.09 -14.50 44.23
C LYS A 26 -0.12 -15.69 44.34
N PRO A 27 0.65 -15.77 45.44
CA PRO A 27 1.69 -16.79 45.59
C PRO A 27 1.14 -18.23 45.59
N HIS A 28 -0.12 -18.43 45.98
CA HIS A 28 -0.77 -19.75 45.92
C HIS A 28 -1.00 -20.25 44.49
N LEU A 29 -0.98 -19.37 43.48
CA LEU A 29 -1.08 -19.72 42.07
C LEU A 29 0.28 -19.79 41.36
N ALA A 30 1.37 -19.38 42.01
CA ALA A 30 2.69 -19.28 41.38
C ALA A 30 3.21 -20.61 40.83
N ARG A 31 2.94 -21.71 41.55
CA ARG A 31 3.26 -23.08 41.13
C ARG A 31 2.62 -23.47 39.79
N PHE A 32 1.50 -22.86 39.45
CA PHE A 32 0.76 -23.14 38.23
C PHE A 32 1.12 -22.20 37.08
N LEU A 33 1.61 -21.00 37.36
CA LEU A 33 1.69 -19.88 36.40
C LEU A 33 3.10 -19.38 36.09
N ALA A 34 4.09 -19.61 36.96
CA ALA A 34 5.42 -19.00 36.82
C ALA A 34 6.59 -19.95 37.07
N GLU A 35 6.38 -21.04 37.80
CA GLU A 35 7.44 -22.00 38.11
C GLU A 35 7.80 -22.89 36.92
N LYS A 36 9.05 -23.37 36.89
CA LYS A 36 9.57 -24.22 35.81
C LYS A 36 8.94 -25.62 35.77
N ASP A 37 8.31 -26.02 36.87
CA ASP A 37 7.50 -27.25 37.04
C ASP A 37 6.00 -26.97 36.94
N ALA A 38 5.61 -25.92 36.20
CA ALA A 38 4.20 -25.62 35.93
C ALA A 38 3.50 -26.80 35.25
N ASP A 39 2.21 -26.93 35.54
CA ASP A 39 1.37 -28.02 35.03
C ASP A 39 1.28 -27.96 33.48
N PRO A 40 1.66 -29.03 32.76
CA PRO A 40 1.56 -29.08 31.30
C PRO A 40 0.16 -28.81 30.76
N ASP A 41 -0.88 -29.14 31.53
CA ASP A 41 -2.27 -28.90 31.12
C ASP A 41 -2.62 -27.40 31.14
N ILE A 42 -1.98 -26.63 32.03
CA ILE A 42 -2.16 -25.17 32.08
C ILE A 42 -1.42 -24.50 30.94
N GLU A 43 -0.21 -24.96 30.61
CA GLU A 43 0.51 -24.42 29.44
C GLU A 43 -0.29 -24.66 28.15
N ARG A 44 -0.86 -25.86 27.99
CA ARG A 44 -1.78 -26.17 26.86
C ARG A 44 -3.04 -25.32 26.88
N LEU A 45 -3.58 -25.01 28.05
CA LEU A 45 -4.72 -24.09 28.17
C LEU A 45 -4.34 -22.68 27.71
N LEU A 46 -3.17 -22.18 28.12
CA LEU A 46 -2.66 -20.87 27.69
C LEU A 46 -2.43 -20.83 26.18
N GLU A 47 -1.88 -21.89 25.60
CA GLU A 47 -1.76 -22.03 24.14
C GLU A 47 -3.14 -22.04 23.46
N GLY A 48 -4.11 -22.78 23.98
CA GLY A 48 -5.47 -22.80 23.44
C GLY A 48 -6.16 -21.43 23.50
N VAL A 49 -5.99 -20.70 24.59
CA VAL A 49 -6.52 -19.33 24.75
C VAL A 49 -5.80 -18.38 23.80
N ALA A 50 -4.47 -18.42 23.73
CA ALA A 50 -3.68 -17.60 22.80
C ALA A 50 -4.07 -17.83 21.34
N PHE A 51 -4.38 -19.08 20.98
CA PHE A 51 -4.85 -19.41 19.63
C PHE A 51 -6.21 -18.76 19.32
N LEU A 52 -7.15 -18.80 20.27
CA LEU A 52 -8.46 -18.18 20.10
C LEU A 52 -8.39 -16.65 20.11
N THR A 53 -7.66 -16.06 21.05
CA THR A 53 -7.53 -14.59 21.15
C THR A 53 -6.69 -14.02 20.02
N GLY A 54 -5.64 -14.74 19.57
CA GLY A 54 -4.84 -14.35 18.42
C GLY A 54 -5.66 -14.30 17.13
N ASN A 55 -6.50 -15.32 16.89
CA ASN A 55 -7.44 -15.31 15.76
C ASN A 55 -8.45 -14.17 15.85
N LEU A 56 -8.97 -13.89 17.05
CA LEU A 56 -9.92 -12.79 17.25
C LEU A 56 -9.25 -11.44 16.98
N ARG A 57 -8.05 -11.22 17.50
CA ARG A 57 -7.29 -9.99 17.32
C ARG A 57 -6.95 -9.78 15.85
N GLN A 58 -6.49 -10.82 15.15
CA GLN A 58 -6.27 -10.78 13.70
C GLN A 58 -7.53 -10.31 12.96
N LYS A 59 -8.68 -10.92 13.24
CA LYS A 59 -9.95 -10.52 12.60
C LYS A 59 -10.32 -9.06 12.86
N ILE A 60 -10.14 -8.59 14.10
CA ILE A 60 -10.46 -7.21 14.47
C ILE A 60 -9.53 -6.23 13.73
N GLU A 61 -8.23 -6.53 13.67
CA GLU A 61 -7.25 -5.70 12.98
C GLU A 61 -7.51 -5.67 11.46
N ASP A 62 -7.91 -6.79 10.87
CA ASP A 62 -8.26 -6.90 9.44
C ASP A 62 -9.54 -6.13 9.07
N GLU A 63 -10.54 -6.07 9.97
CA GLU A 63 -11.81 -5.36 9.73
C GLU A 63 -11.72 -3.83 9.95
N PHE A 64 -10.73 -3.35 10.72
CA PHE A 64 -10.61 -1.92 11.06
C PHE A 64 -10.36 -0.98 9.87
N PRO A 65 -9.56 -1.36 8.85
CA PRO A 65 -9.42 -0.61 7.61
C PRO A 65 -10.77 -0.40 6.91
N GLU A 66 -11.66 -1.39 6.87
CA GLU A 66 -12.93 -1.25 6.16
C GLU A 66 -13.80 -0.14 6.76
N LEU A 67 -13.85 -0.07 8.09
CA LEU A 67 -14.58 0.97 8.82
C LEU A 67 -13.99 2.36 8.60
N THR A 68 -12.67 2.50 8.79
CA THR A 68 -11.99 3.79 8.69
C THR A 68 -11.98 4.33 7.26
N HIS A 69 -11.73 3.49 6.27
CA HIS A 69 -11.80 3.88 4.86
C HIS A 69 -13.23 4.28 4.47
N GLY A 70 -14.24 3.57 4.96
CA GLY A 70 -15.65 3.91 4.74
C GLY A 70 -16.01 5.30 5.25
N LEU A 71 -15.61 5.63 6.49
CA LEU A 71 -15.83 6.94 7.09
C LEU A 71 -15.08 8.06 6.35
N ILE A 72 -13.81 7.84 6.01
CA ILE A 72 -13.01 8.82 5.25
C ILE A 72 -13.62 9.06 3.86
N LYS A 73 -14.17 8.02 3.21
CA LYS A 73 -14.85 8.18 1.93
C LYS A 73 -16.09 9.09 2.01
N MET A 74 -16.80 9.08 3.14
CA MET A 74 -17.96 9.95 3.36
C MET A 74 -17.55 11.41 3.64
N LEU A 75 -16.53 11.61 4.47
CA LEU A 75 -16.09 12.95 4.90
C LEU A 75 -15.19 13.62 3.85
N TRP A 76 -14.26 12.87 3.26
CA TRP A 76 -13.25 13.40 2.34
C TRP A 76 -12.93 12.40 1.20
N PRO A 77 -13.81 12.30 0.19
CA PRO A 77 -13.70 11.28 -0.87
C PRO A 77 -12.46 11.39 -1.76
N ASN A 78 -11.74 12.52 -1.70
CA ASN A 78 -10.53 12.75 -2.51
C ASN A 78 -9.24 12.22 -1.83
N TYR A 79 -9.26 11.92 -0.54
CA TYR A 79 -8.05 11.51 0.20
C TYR A 79 -7.60 10.07 -0.12
N LEU A 80 -8.55 9.20 -0.43
CA LEU A 80 -8.30 7.80 -0.79
C LEU A 80 -8.12 7.57 -2.30
N ARG A 81 -8.09 8.63 -3.11
CA ARG A 81 -7.92 8.48 -4.56
C ARG A 81 -6.44 8.27 -4.90
N PRO A 82 -6.09 7.24 -5.69
CA PRO A 82 -4.73 7.10 -6.18
C PRO A 82 -4.35 8.28 -7.07
N VAL A 83 -3.09 8.70 -7.02
CA VAL A 83 -2.55 9.73 -7.91
C VAL A 83 -2.26 9.06 -9.27
N PRO A 84 -2.83 9.56 -10.38
CA PRO A 84 -2.58 8.99 -11.70
C PRO A 84 -1.13 9.25 -12.13
N ALA A 85 -0.62 8.42 -13.05
CA ALA A 85 0.65 8.71 -13.71
C ALA A 85 0.57 10.05 -14.48
N MET A 86 1.65 10.83 -14.42
CA MET A 86 1.76 12.13 -15.09
C MET A 86 3.11 12.21 -15.80
N THR A 87 3.16 12.91 -16.93
CA THR A 87 4.37 13.13 -17.72
C THR A 87 4.41 14.57 -18.26
N LEU A 88 5.59 14.99 -18.71
CA LEU A 88 5.80 16.27 -19.38
C LEU A 88 5.97 16.02 -20.88
N ILE A 89 5.27 16.82 -21.69
CA ILE A 89 5.33 16.76 -23.16
C ILE A 89 5.79 18.12 -23.67
N GLU A 90 6.77 18.12 -24.56
CA GLU A 90 7.21 19.31 -25.29
C GLU A 90 6.58 19.32 -26.69
N TYR A 91 5.90 20.41 -27.04
CA TYR A 91 5.45 20.65 -28.42
C TYR A 91 6.47 21.52 -29.13
N THR A 92 7.09 20.98 -30.16
CA THR A 92 7.95 21.75 -31.06
C THR A 92 7.13 22.16 -32.28
N PRO A 93 6.83 23.46 -32.48
CA PRO A 93 6.08 23.90 -33.64
C PRO A 93 6.91 23.73 -34.91
N ASP A 94 6.26 23.25 -35.97
CA ASP A 94 6.83 23.19 -37.31
C ASP A 94 6.76 24.61 -37.92
N MET A 95 7.92 25.27 -38.00
CA MET A 95 8.03 26.67 -38.41
C MET A 95 7.60 26.88 -39.87
N ASP A 96 7.70 25.84 -40.70
CA ASP A 96 7.37 25.91 -42.12
C ASP A 96 5.84 25.84 -42.37
N LYS A 97 5.08 25.32 -41.39
CA LYS A 97 3.64 25.06 -41.51
C LYS A 97 2.77 25.88 -40.58
N SER A 98 3.33 26.43 -39.52
CA SER A 98 2.59 27.23 -38.54
C SER A 98 3.12 28.66 -38.49
N SER A 99 2.40 29.58 -39.13
CA SER A 99 2.66 31.02 -39.02
C SER A 99 1.77 31.70 -37.98
N VAL A 100 0.78 30.99 -37.44
CA VAL A 100 -0.24 31.51 -36.52
C VAL A 100 -0.24 30.68 -35.24
N PRO A 101 -0.48 31.28 -34.05
CA PRO A 101 -0.68 30.55 -32.82
C PRO A 101 -1.77 29.48 -32.92
N VAL A 102 -1.48 28.26 -32.45
CA VAL A 102 -2.42 27.14 -32.45
C VAL A 102 -2.86 26.84 -31.02
N LEU A 103 -4.16 26.76 -30.78
CA LEU A 103 -4.72 26.33 -29.49
C LEU A 103 -4.77 24.81 -29.43
N ILE A 104 -4.10 24.23 -28.44
CA ILE A 104 -4.24 22.82 -28.08
C ILE A 104 -5.18 22.74 -26.88
N PRO A 105 -6.37 22.12 -27.04
CA PRO A 105 -7.36 22.08 -25.98
C PRO A 105 -6.94 21.13 -24.84
N ARG A 106 -7.44 21.41 -23.65
CA ARG A 106 -7.45 20.49 -22.52
C ARG A 106 -8.11 19.17 -22.94
N ASN A 107 -7.63 18.08 -22.36
CA ASN A 107 -8.07 16.70 -22.64
C ASN A 107 -7.65 16.15 -24.00
N GLU A 108 -6.83 16.88 -24.78
CA GLU A 108 -6.17 16.30 -25.95
C GLU A 108 -5.34 15.09 -25.51
N GLN A 109 -5.45 13.98 -26.24
CA GLN A 109 -4.89 12.68 -25.87
C GLN A 109 -3.57 12.41 -26.56
N PHE A 110 -2.62 11.83 -25.81
CA PHE A 110 -1.32 11.41 -26.32
C PHE A 110 -1.02 9.99 -25.87
N THR A 111 -0.62 9.15 -26.81
CA THR A 111 -0.28 7.75 -26.54
C THR A 111 1.23 7.56 -26.56
N THR A 112 1.77 6.82 -25.59
CA THR A 112 3.16 6.36 -25.66
C THR A 112 3.27 5.28 -26.72
N ASN A 113 4.31 5.31 -27.55
CA ASN A 113 4.59 4.21 -28.46
C ASN A 113 5.00 2.96 -27.65
N ALA A 114 4.50 1.79 -28.05
CA ALA A 114 4.69 0.52 -27.35
C ALA A 114 6.14 -0.03 -27.37
N GLY A 115 7.13 0.73 -27.86
CA GLY A 115 8.46 0.20 -28.20
C GLY A 115 9.68 0.79 -27.48
N GLU A 116 9.57 1.91 -26.76
CA GLU A 116 10.76 2.56 -26.16
C GLU A 116 10.47 3.11 -24.77
N ILE A 117 10.08 2.24 -23.84
CA ILE A 117 10.29 2.54 -22.42
C ILE A 117 11.71 2.08 -22.10
N ARG A 118 12.67 3.00 -22.02
CA ARG A 118 13.94 2.76 -21.33
C ARG A 118 13.63 2.62 -19.84
N VAL A 119 13.19 1.42 -19.45
CA VAL A 119 13.14 1.03 -18.04
C VAL A 119 14.59 0.76 -17.66
N ASP A 120 15.30 1.80 -17.21
CA ASP A 120 16.52 1.59 -16.45
C ASP A 120 16.12 0.87 -15.15
N GLU A 121 16.26 -0.45 -15.18
CA GLU A 121 16.47 -1.39 -14.06
C GLU A 121 15.52 -1.33 -12.84
N VAL A 122 14.24 -1.75 -12.95
CA VAL A 122 13.45 -2.15 -11.76
C VAL A 122 12.45 -3.30 -12.00
N LEU A 123 12.72 -4.24 -12.92
CA LEU A 123 11.87 -5.44 -13.07
C LEU A 123 12.64 -6.73 -12.72
N PRO A 124 12.10 -7.60 -11.84
CA PRO A 124 12.68 -8.90 -11.54
C PRO A 124 12.80 -9.77 -12.80
N SER A 125 13.89 -10.53 -12.88
CA SER A 125 14.40 -11.24 -14.07
C SER A 125 13.51 -12.30 -14.70
N ASP A 126 12.33 -12.60 -14.12
CA ASP A 126 11.54 -13.79 -14.48
C ASP A 126 10.18 -13.47 -15.15
N ALA A 127 9.93 -12.20 -15.48
CA ALA A 127 8.76 -11.83 -16.27
C ALA A 127 9.04 -12.06 -17.77
N LYS A 128 8.13 -12.75 -18.45
CA LYS A 128 8.10 -12.82 -19.92
C LYS A 128 8.30 -11.40 -20.48
N LYS A 129 9.10 -11.25 -21.55
CA LYS A 129 9.22 -10.01 -22.34
C LYS A 129 7.88 -9.69 -23.02
N GLU A 130 6.88 -9.34 -22.23
CA GLU A 130 5.65 -8.72 -22.71
C GLU A 130 5.95 -7.23 -22.82
N GLU A 131 5.79 -6.70 -24.04
CA GLU A 131 5.89 -5.27 -24.27
C GLU A 131 4.81 -4.58 -23.42
N PRO A 132 5.18 -3.55 -22.64
CA PRO A 132 4.22 -2.87 -21.79
C PRO A 132 3.12 -2.24 -22.65
N PRO A 133 1.83 -2.31 -22.23
CA PRO A 133 0.75 -1.71 -22.99
C PRO A 133 0.96 -0.19 -23.12
N PRO A 134 0.55 0.42 -24.25
CA PRO A 134 0.67 1.86 -24.43
C PRO A 134 -0.17 2.61 -23.39
N CYS A 135 0.39 3.67 -22.82
CA CYS A 135 -0.30 4.54 -21.88
C CYS A 135 -0.88 5.75 -22.62
N THR A 136 -2.13 6.10 -22.33
CA THR A 136 -2.79 7.30 -22.85
C THR A 136 -2.83 8.39 -21.78
N PHE A 137 -2.21 9.54 -22.08
CA PHE A 137 -2.22 10.73 -21.24
C PHE A 137 -3.11 11.81 -21.83
N THR A 138 -3.54 12.76 -21.00
CA THR A 138 -4.34 13.91 -21.42
C THR A 138 -3.75 15.22 -20.91
N LEU A 139 -3.87 16.30 -21.68
CA LEU A 139 -3.49 17.62 -21.20
C LEU A 139 -4.42 18.09 -20.08
N CYS A 140 -3.84 18.59 -18.99
CA CYS A 140 -4.59 19.10 -17.85
C CYS A 140 -5.17 20.51 -18.08
N ARG A 141 -4.73 21.23 -19.12
CA ARG A 141 -5.12 22.61 -19.43
C ARG A 141 -4.98 22.92 -20.93
N ASP A 142 -5.64 23.99 -21.35
CA ASP A 142 -5.45 24.58 -22.67
C ASP A 142 -4.06 25.21 -22.79
N ILE A 143 -3.40 25.03 -23.94
CA ILE A 143 -2.06 25.56 -24.21
C ILE A 143 -2.06 26.22 -25.59
N TRP A 144 -1.53 27.44 -25.67
CA TRP A 144 -1.26 28.11 -26.95
C TRP A 144 0.15 27.76 -27.42
N LEU A 145 0.25 27.08 -28.55
CA LEU A 145 1.50 26.81 -29.24
C LEU A 145 1.84 28.00 -30.14
N LEU A 146 2.90 28.73 -29.79
CA LEU A 146 3.39 29.88 -30.54
C LEU A 146 4.43 29.43 -31.56
N PRO A 147 4.45 30.00 -32.78
CA PRO A 147 5.47 29.69 -33.80
C PRO A 147 6.79 30.42 -33.51
N VAL A 148 7.35 30.20 -32.32
CA VAL A 148 8.59 30.79 -31.85
C VAL A 148 9.41 29.70 -31.18
N ARG A 149 10.73 29.69 -31.40
CA ARG A 149 11.66 28.84 -30.67
C ARG A 149 12.44 29.68 -29.67
N LEU A 150 12.63 29.14 -28.47
CA LEU A 150 13.56 29.73 -27.51
C LEU A 150 14.97 29.47 -28.03
N GLY A 151 15.73 30.54 -28.30
CA GLY A 151 17.14 30.43 -28.63
C GLY A 151 17.90 29.95 -27.39
N ALA A 152 18.72 28.92 -27.54
CA ALA A 152 19.76 28.61 -26.56
C ALA A 152 20.97 29.47 -26.92
N ASP A 153 21.40 30.31 -25.98
CA ASP A 153 22.76 30.89 -25.99
C ASP A 153 23.79 29.81 -25.62
#